data_AF-A0A4P9Y4K6-F1
#
_entry.id   AF-A0A4P9Y4K6-F1
#
_cell.length_a   1.000
_cell.length_b   1.000
_cell.length_c   1.000
_cell.angle_alpha   90.00
_cell.angle_beta   90.00
_cell.angle_gamma   90.00
#
_symmetry.space_group_name_H-M   'P 1'
#
loop_
_entity.id
_entity.type
_entity.pdbx_description
1 polymer ?
#
loop_
_entity_poly.entity_id
_entity_poly.type
_entity_poly.pdbx_seq_one_letter_code
_entity_poly.pdbx_strand_id
1 'polypeptide(L)'
;IRRGHRSVCLSIGDGANDVSMLQEADVGVAITGEEGLQAAMASDYTIGQFRFLKPLLLVHGQWSYLRVAEMILNFFWKNVFYALTVFYYQIFCGFSANLFYDYTYVSLYNLVFTVAPVVILGCTDQAVSAEYALLYPGLYGIGIRQERYNMRRFWLYIVEAVIDAALCFFI
;
A
#
# COMPACT_ATOMS: atom_id res chain seq x y z
N ILE A 1 -22.05 -1.28 -13.29
CA ILE A 1 -20.81 -0.85 -13.98
C ILE A 1 -19.56 -1.43 -13.30
N ARG A 2 -19.35 -1.25 -11.98
CA ARG A 2 -18.24 -1.84 -11.19
C ARG A 2 -18.02 -3.35 -11.43
N ARG A 3 -19.09 -4.16 -11.37
CA ARG A 3 -19.04 -5.61 -11.62
C ARG A 3 -18.73 -6.02 -13.07
N GLY A 4 -18.90 -5.12 -14.04
CA GLY A 4 -18.75 -5.41 -15.47
C GLY A 4 -17.34 -5.17 -16.02
N HIS A 5 -16.59 -4.22 -15.45
CA HIS A 5 -15.31 -3.77 -16.02
C HIS A 5 -14.08 -3.96 -15.12
N ARG A 6 -14.22 -4.49 -13.89
CA ARG A 6 -13.12 -4.65 -12.92
C ARG A 6 -12.27 -3.38 -12.75
N SER A 7 -12.94 -2.23 -12.74
CA SER A 7 -12.31 -0.92 -12.52
C SER A 7 -12.64 -0.40 -11.13
N VAL A 8 -11.72 0.36 -10.56
CA VAL A 8 -11.99 1.13 -9.34
C VAL A 8 -12.94 2.27 -9.69
N CYS A 9 -14.07 2.36 -8.99
CA CYS A 9 -15.09 3.38 -9.17
C CYS A 9 -15.07 4.36 -8.01
N LEU A 10 -15.03 5.65 -8.33
CA LEU A 10 -15.21 6.74 -7.37
C LEU A 10 -16.52 7.46 -7.68
N SER A 11 -17.32 7.72 -6.65
CA SER A 11 -18.55 8.51 -6.74
C SER A 11 -18.48 9.76 -5.88
N ILE A 12 -19.17 10.81 -6.31
CA ILE A 12 -19.20 12.10 -5.63
C ILE A 12 -20.65 12.53 -5.46
N GLY A 13 -21.01 13.04 -4.29
CA GLY A 13 -22.36 13.52 -3.98
C GLY A 13 -22.36 14.56 -2.87
N ASP A 14 -23.44 15.31 -2.74
CA ASP A 14 -23.60 16.38 -1.74
C ASP A 14 -24.84 16.20 -0.86
N GLY A 15 -25.83 15.42 -1.33
CA GLY A 15 -27.11 15.25 -0.67
C GLY A 15 -27.43 13.82 -0.21
N ALA A 16 -28.54 13.70 0.53
CA ALA A 16 -29.07 12.43 1.02
C ALA A 16 -29.38 11.41 -0.11
N ASN A 17 -29.72 11.91 -1.30
CA ASN A 17 -30.05 11.09 -2.46
C ASN A 17 -28.83 10.31 -2.99
N ASP A 18 -27.62 10.86 -2.79
CA ASP A 18 -26.39 10.26 -3.27
C ASP A 18 -25.80 9.24 -2.30
N VAL A 19 -26.35 9.10 -1.10
CA VAL A 19 -25.84 8.17 -0.06
C VAL A 19 -25.72 6.74 -0.60
N SER A 20 -26.75 6.27 -1.32
CA SER A 20 -26.73 4.94 -1.92
C SER A 20 -25.66 4.79 -3.01
N MET A 21 -25.42 5.84 -3.81
CA MET A 21 -24.38 5.86 -4.82
C MET A 21 -22.98 5.87 -4.17
N LEU A 22 -22.79 6.68 -3.13
CA LEU A 22 -21.55 6.81 -2.37
C LEU A 22 -21.11 5.49 -1.73
N GLN A 23 -22.06 4.74 -1.17
CA GLN A 23 -21.81 3.45 -0.53
C GLN A 23 -21.54 2.31 -1.52
N GLU A 24 -22.05 2.42 -2.75
CA GLU A 24 -21.86 1.38 -3.78
C GLU A 24 -20.53 1.51 -4.54
N ALA A 25 -19.87 2.67 -4.50
CA ALA A 25 -18.56 2.89 -5.11
C ALA A 25 -17.43 2.19 -4.33
N ASP A 26 -16.24 2.11 -4.93
CA ASP A 26 -15.03 1.69 -4.20
C ASP A 26 -14.53 2.80 -3.27
N VAL A 27 -14.74 4.05 -3.67
CA VAL A 27 -14.42 5.25 -2.88
C VAL A 27 -15.56 6.26 -3.01
N GLY A 28 -16.20 6.61 -1.91
CA GLY A 28 -17.22 7.65 -1.84
C GLY A 28 -16.63 8.98 -1.37
N VAL A 29 -16.84 10.06 -2.14
CA VAL A 29 -16.41 11.42 -1.75
C VAL A 29 -17.62 12.34 -1.61
N ALA A 30 -17.89 12.86 -0.42
CA ALA A 30 -18.93 13.86 -0.22
C ALA A 30 -18.41 15.28 -0.41
N ILE A 31 -19.25 16.16 -0.97
CA ILE A 31 -19.05 17.61 -0.91
C ILE A 31 -19.86 18.16 0.25
N THR A 32 -19.21 18.89 1.15
CA THR A 32 -19.91 19.55 2.27
C THR A 32 -20.78 20.68 1.74
N GLY A 33 -22.09 20.57 1.93
CA GLY A 33 -23.07 21.60 1.62
C GLY A 33 -23.91 21.99 2.84
N GLU A 34 -24.71 23.04 2.67
CA GLU A 34 -25.69 23.51 3.67
C GLU A 34 -26.90 22.56 3.79
N GLU A 35 -27.11 21.68 2.80
CA GLU A 35 -28.31 20.83 2.69
C GLU A 35 -28.29 19.59 3.61
N GLY A 36 -27.23 19.41 4.40
CA GLY A 36 -27.16 18.42 5.47
C GLY A 36 -25.91 17.53 5.43
N LEU A 37 -25.58 16.94 6.57
CA LEU A 37 -24.36 16.15 6.76
C LEU A 37 -24.49 14.67 6.35
N GLN A 38 -25.62 14.27 5.75
CA GLN A 38 -25.92 12.86 5.49
C GLN A 38 -24.96 12.24 4.47
N ALA A 39 -24.66 12.94 3.37
CA ALA A 39 -23.68 12.49 2.39
C ALA A 39 -22.27 12.39 3.01
N ALA A 40 -21.88 13.38 3.82
CA ALA A 40 -20.59 13.40 4.49
C ALA A 40 -20.41 12.21 5.44
N MET A 41 -21.42 11.90 6.25
CA MET A 41 -21.41 10.76 7.18
C MET A 41 -21.40 9.40 6.48
N ALA A 42 -21.88 9.33 5.23
CA ALA A 42 -21.94 8.10 4.45
C ALA A 42 -20.76 7.93 3.46
N SER A 43 -19.85 8.91 3.39
CA SER A 43 -18.70 8.93 2.47
C SER A 43 -17.39 8.55 3.17
N ASP A 44 -16.40 8.07 2.40
CA ASP A 44 -15.06 7.79 2.91
C ASP A 44 -14.25 9.09 3.12
N TYR A 45 -14.43 10.05 2.22
CA TYR A 45 -13.80 11.36 2.28
C TYR A 45 -14.83 12.46 2.13
N THR A 46 -14.69 13.54 2.91
CA THR A 46 -15.49 14.74 2.76
C THR A 46 -14.61 15.92 2.37
N ILE A 47 -14.97 16.62 1.29
CA ILE A 47 -14.28 17.82 0.81
C ILE A 47 -15.23 19.01 0.81
N GLY A 48 -14.73 20.21 1.09
CA GLY A 48 -15.61 21.40 1.12
C GLY A 48 -16.11 21.85 -0.25
N GLN A 49 -15.37 21.58 -1.32
CA GLN A 49 -15.68 22.03 -2.68
C GLN A 49 -15.12 21.07 -3.73
N PHE A 50 -15.77 20.94 -4.88
CA PHE A 50 -15.34 20.04 -5.96
C PHE A 50 -13.89 20.27 -6.42
N ARG A 51 -13.38 21.50 -6.36
CA ARG A 51 -11.98 21.80 -6.73
C ARG A 51 -10.93 21.03 -5.92
N PHE A 52 -11.25 20.61 -4.70
CA PHE A 52 -10.34 19.83 -3.85
C PHE A 52 -10.27 18.34 -4.24
N LEU A 53 -11.16 17.87 -5.12
CA LEU A 53 -11.07 16.53 -5.69
C LEU A 53 -9.77 16.34 -6.49
N LYS A 54 -9.35 17.37 -7.25
CA LYS A 54 -8.12 17.31 -8.06
C LYS A 54 -6.87 17.00 -7.21
N PRO A 55 -6.55 17.74 -6.14
CA PRO A 55 -5.42 17.42 -5.27
C PRO A 55 -5.63 16.15 -4.43
N LEU A 56 -6.87 15.80 -4.07
CA LEU A 56 -7.15 14.54 -3.38
C LEU A 56 -6.72 13.34 -4.26
N LEU A 57 -7.10 13.33 -5.54
CA LEU A 57 -6.78 12.21 -6.43
C LEU A 57 -5.33 12.25 -6.92
N LEU A 58 -4.91 13.36 -7.52
CA LEU A 58 -3.62 13.42 -8.21
C LEU A 58 -2.43 13.41 -7.25
N VAL A 59 -2.57 14.04 -6.08
CA VAL A 59 -1.47 14.10 -5.10
C VAL A 59 -1.61 12.93 -4.12
N HIS A 60 -2.69 12.91 -3.34
CA HIS A 60 -2.82 11.96 -2.23
C HIS A 60 -3.09 10.55 -2.74
N GLY A 61 -3.95 10.39 -3.76
CA GLY A 61 -4.21 9.10 -4.37
C GLY A 61 -2.96 8.47 -4.99
N GLN A 62 -2.17 9.26 -5.74
CA GLN A 62 -0.92 8.77 -6.34
C GLN A 62 0.11 8.39 -5.28
N TRP A 63 0.33 9.24 -4.27
CA TRP A 63 1.28 8.96 -3.19
C TRP A 63 0.89 7.72 -2.39
N SER A 64 -0.38 7.61 -1.99
CA SER A 64 -0.88 6.46 -1.23
C SER A 64 -0.71 5.16 -2.02
N TYR A 65 -1.00 5.16 -3.32
CA TYR A 65 -0.79 3.99 -4.17
C TYR A 65 0.67 3.56 -4.22
N LEU A 66 1.60 4.50 -4.46
CA LEU A 66 3.03 4.19 -4.54
C LEU A 66 3.59 3.70 -3.21
N ARG A 67 3.27 4.40 -2.12
CA ARG A 67 3.70 4.06 -0.76
C ARG A 67 3.25 2.67 -0.35
N VAL A 68 1.95 2.38 -0.49
CA VAL A 68 1.39 1.08 -0.09
C VAL A 68 1.94 -0.05 -0.96
N ALA A 69 2.10 0.19 -2.27
CA ALA A 69 2.68 -0.81 -3.17
C ALA A 69 4.11 -1.21 -2.74
N GLU A 70 5.00 -0.23 -2.55
CA GLU A 70 6.39 -0.50 -2.16
C GLU A 70 6.49 -1.02 -0.72
N MET A 71 5.66 -0.52 0.20
CA MET A 71 5.60 -0.99 1.58
C MET A 71 5.24 -2.47 1.66
N ILE A 72 4.21 -2.92 0.92
CA ILE A 72 3.79 -4.32 0.90
C ILE A 72 4.89 -5.21 0.32
N LEU A 73 5.49 -4.82 -0.80
CA LEU A 73 6.55 -5.59 -1.45
C LEU A 73 7.78 -5.75 -0.53
N ASN A 74 8.22 -4.67 0.12
CA ASN A 74 9.31 -4.71 1.09
C ASN A 74 8.95 -5.52 2.34
N PHE A 75 7.69 -5.45 2.79
CA PHE A 75 7.22 -6.24 3.93
C PHE A 75 7.32 -7.75 3.67
N PHE A 76 6.95 -8.20 2.47
CA PHE A 76 7.11 -9.61 2.10
C PHE A 76 8.57 -10.00 1.94
N TRP A 77 9.37 -9.18 1.25
CA TRP A 77 10.81 -9.42 1.08
C TRP A 77 11.51 -9.65 2.43
N LYS A 78 11.31 -8.75 3.41
CA LYS A 78 12.00 -8.87 4.71
C LYS A 78 11.60 -10.11 5.52
N ASN A 79 10.35 -10.56 5.39
CA ASN A 79 9.84 -11.71 6.14
C ASN A 79 10.29 -13.01 5.50
N VAL A 80 10.29 -13.08 4.17
CA VAL A 80 10.82 -14.23 3.43
C VAL A 80 12.32 -14.35 3.63
N PHE A 81 13.05 -13.24 3.59
CA PHE A 81 14.47 -13.20 3.92
C PHE A 81 14.75 -13.85 5.28
N TYR A 82 14.05 -13.40 6.33
CA TYR A 82 14.21 -13.92 7.68
C TYR A 82 13.79 -15.39 7.83
N ALA A 83 12.68 -15.79 7.20
CA ALA A 83 12.23 -17.17 7.24
C ALA A 83 13.24 -18.12 6.57
N LEU A 84 13.84 -17.68 5.46
CA LEU A 84 14.80 -18.48 4.71
C LEU A 84 16.14 -18.62 5.42
N THR A 85 16.64 -17.59 6.12
CA THR A 85 17.88 -17.75 6.91
C THR A 85 17.72 -18.80 8.01
N VAL A 86 16.58 -18.80 8.72
CA VAL A 86 16.26 -19.85 9.70
C VAL A 86 16.09 -21.21 9.01
N PHE A 87 15.45 -21.26 7.85
CA PHE A 87 15.27 -22.50 7.08
C PHE A 87 16.61 -23.11 6.63
N TYR A 88 17.54 -22.30 6.13
CA TYR A 88 18.87 -22.78 5.75
C TYR A 88 19.61 -23.37 6.95
N TYR A 89 19.53 -22.75 8.13
CA TYR A 89 20.09 -23.33 9.35
C TYR A 89 19.48 -24.70 9.68
N GLN A 90 18.17 -24.89 9.49
CA GLN A 90 17.52 -26.18 9.77
C GLN A 90 18.09 -27.34 8.95
N ILE A 91 18.58 -27.07 7.74
CA ILE A 91 19.21 -28.09 6.89
C ILE A 91 20.48 -28.64 7.56
N PHE A 92 21.25 -27.77 8.24
CA PHE A 92 22.51 -28.17 8.89
C PHE A 92 22.31 -28.85 10.25
N CYS A 93 21.20 -28.58 10.95
CA CYS A 93 20.88 -29.24 12.22
C CYS A 93 19.95 -30.46 12.06
N GLY A 94 19.72 -30.93 10.83
CA GLY A 94 18.88 -32.11 10.56
C GLY A 94 17.40 -31.89 10.88
N PHE A 95 16.91 -30.65 10.74
CA PHE A 95 15.53 -30.24 11.06
C PHE A 95 15.14 -30.50 12.51
N SER A 96 16.09 -30.37 13.44
CA SER A 96 15.84 -30.54 14.88
C SER A 96 14.98 -29.44 15.51
N ALA A 97 14.59 -28.41 14.75
CA ALA A 97 13.87 -27.22 15.20
C ALA A 97 14.66 -26.36 16.23
N ASN A 98 15.99 -26.50 16.26
CA ASN A 98 16.84 -25.63 17.06
C ASN A 98 16.78 -24.19 16.54
N LEU A 99 16.74 -23.22 17.46
CA LEU A 99 16.73 -21.81 17.10
C LEU A 99 18.10 -21.37 16.58
N PHE A 100 18.12 -20.71 15.42
CA PHE A 100 19.33 -20.07 14.89
C PHE A 100 19.62 -18.75 15.62
N TYR A 101 18.57 -17.96 15.86
CA TYR A 101 18.62 -16.69 16.59
C TYR A 101 18.11 -16.87 18.01
N ASP A 102 18.64 -16.10 18.96
CA ASP A 102 18.08 -16.04 20.31
C ASP A 102 16.60 -15.62 20.26
N TYR A 103 15.79 -16.16 21.19
CA TYR A 103 14.35 -15.91 21.27
C TYR A 103 14.01 -14.41 21.31
N THR A 104 14.88 -13.60 21.92
CA THR A 104 14.75 -12.14 21.97
C THR A 104 14.80 -11.54 20.56
N TYR A 105 15.75 -11.98 19.72
CA TYR A 105 15.86 -11.49 18.33
C TYR A 105 14.68 -11.93 17.48
N VAL A 106 14.19 -13.16 17.64
CA VAL A 106 12.99 -13.66 16.96
C VAL A 106 11.80 -12.76 17.24
N SER A 107 11.61 -12.37 18.51
CA SER A 107 10.49 -11.54 18.94
C SER A 107 10.64 -10.08 18.48
N LEU A 108 11.85 -9.53 18.51
CA LEU A 108 12.11 -8.12 18.21
C LEU A 108 12.30 -7.82 16.71
N TYR A 109 12.56 -8.82 15.87
CA TYR A 109 12.83 -8.64 14.43
C TYR A 109 11.73 -7.84 13.73
N ASN A 110 10.49 -8.32 13.85
CA ASN A 110 9.35 -7.66 13.21
C ASN A 110 8.82 -6.45 13.99
N LEU A 111 9.06 -6.41 15.31
CA LEU A 111 8.50 -5.39 16.19
C LEU A 111 9.35 -4.11 16.25
N VAL A 112 10.67 -4.24 16.32
CA VAL A 112 11.57 -3.11 16.59
C VAL A 112 12.50 -2.90 15.41
N PHE A 113 13.22 -3.94 14.98
CA PHE A 113 14.34 -3.77 14.06
C PHE A 113 13.91 -3.44 12.63
N THR A 114 12.80 -4.03 12.16
CA THR A 114 12.41 -3.92 10.74
C THR A 114 11.06 -3.25 10.51
N VAL A 115 10.36 -2.80 11.56
CA VAL A 115 9.08 -2.08 11.39
C VAL A 115 9.31 -0.64 10.95
N ALA A 116 10.26 0.06 11.57
CA ALA A 116 10.47 1.48 11.34
C ALA A 116 10.80 1.80 9.87
N PRO A 117 11.72 1.09 9.19
CA PRO A 117 12.01 1.38 7.78
C PRO A 117 10.80 1.19 6.86
N VAL A 118 10.02 0.12 7.08
CA VAL A 118 8.82 -0.18 6.27
C VAL A 118 7.73 0.88 6.50
N VAL A 119 7.53 1.30 7.75
CA VAL A 119 6.56 2.36 8.09
C VAL A 119 7.00 3.71 7.54
N ILE A 120 8.28 4.06 7.65
CA ILE A 120 8.82 5.32 7.10
C ILE A 120 8.62 5.35 5.59
N LEU A 121 8.94 4.26 4.89
CA LEU A 121 8.68 4.11 3.45
C LEU A 121 7.18 4.26 3.13
N GLY A 122 6.31 3.58 3.88
CA GLY A 122 4.86 3.63 3.67
C GLY A 122 4.18 4.96 4.01
N CYS A 123 4.80 5.80 4.84
CA CYS A 123 4.21 7.06 5.30
C CYS A 123 4.80 8.29 4.61
N THR A 124 6.11 8.33 4.43
CA THR A 124 6.82 9.57 4.09
C THR A 124 7.27 9.65 2.64
N ASP A 125 7.32 8.53 1.92
CA ASP A 125 7.92 8.49 0.59
C ASP A 125 7.14 9.35 -0.42
N GLN A 126 7.87 10.10 -1.26
CA GLN A 126 7.31 11.04 -2.23
C GLN A 126 8.11 10.97 -3.52
N ALA A 127 7.67 10.13 -4.45
CA ALA A 127 8.31 10.01 -5.75
C ALA A 127 8.24 11.30 -6.59
N VAL A 128 7.19 12.12 -6.40
CA VAL A 128 6.94 13.37 -7.12
C VAL A 128 6.34 14.39 -6.16
N SER A 129 6.74 15.67 -6.25
CA SER A 129 6.15 16.72 -5.40
C SER A 129 4.69 17.00 -5.76
N ALA A 130 3.94 17.58 -4.82
CA ALA A 130 2.52 17.89 -5.02
C ALA A 130 2.28 18.82 -6.21
N GLU A 131 3.16 19.81 -6.41
CA GLU A 131 3.09 20.75 -7.53
C GLU A 131 3.25 20.04 -8.88
N TYR A 132 4.24 19.16 -8.98
CA TYR A 132 4.48 18.39 -10.21
C TYR A 132 3.33 17.41 -10.51
N ALA A 133 2.77 16.76 -9.48
CA ALA A 133 1.62 15.87 -9.65
C ALA A 133 0.37 16.62 -10.17
N LEU A 134 0.18 17.88 -9.76
CA LEU A 134 -0.92 18.73 -10.24
C LEU A 134 -0.68 19.31 -11.64
N LEU A 135 0.58 19.57 -11.99
CA LEU A 135 0.99 20.10 -13.29
C LEU A 135 0.90 19.03 -14.39
N TYR A 136 1.26 17.78 -14.06
CA TYR A 136 1.29 16.66 -15.01
C TYR A 136 0.33 15.52 -14.60
N PRO A 137 -0.99 15.66 -14.85
CA PRO A 137 -1.98 14.66 -14.45
C PRO A 137 -1.79 13.29 -15.12
N GLY A 138 -1.05 13.21 -16.23
CA GLY A 138 -0.73 11.95 -16.91
C GLY A 138 0.05 10.96 -16.04
N LEU A 139 0.76 11.43 -15.00
CA LEU A 139 1.49 10.58 -14.05
C LEU A 139 0.55 9.65 -13.26
N TYR A 140 -0.71 10.05 -13.07
CA TYR A 140 -1.71 9.24 -12.39
C TYR A 140 -2.04 7.93 -13.14
N GLY A 141 -1.75 7.86 -14.44
CA GLY A 141 -1.96 6.66 -15.26
C GLY A 141 -1.22 5.42 -14.76
N ILE A 142 -0.12 5.59 -14.03
CA ILE A 142 0.65 4.49 -13.41
C ILE A 142 -0.23 3.69 -12.42
N GLY A 143 -1.07 4.40 -11.65
CA GLY A 143 -2.00 3.78 -10.70
C GLY A 143 -3.15 3.06 -11.40
N ILE A 144 -3.71 3.68 -12.44
CA ILE A 144 -4.79 3.10 -13.25
C ILE A 144 -4.35 1.79 -13.92
N ARG A 145 -3.12 1.76 -14.46
CA ARG A 145 -2.54 0.57 -15.10
C ARG A 145 -1.97 -0.46 -14.11
N GLN A 146 -2.04 -0.18 -12.81
CA GLN A 146 -1.55 -1.04 -11.73
C GLN A 146 -0.08 -1.49 -11.92
N GLU A 147 0.78 -0.58 -12.38
CA GLU A 147 2.15 -0.95 -12.77
C GLU A 147 3.08 -1.23 -11.57
N ARG A 148 2.83 -0.61 -10.42
CA ARG A 148 3.73 -0.65 -9.27
C ARG A 148 3.47 -1.82 -8.34
N TYR A 149 2.20 -2.17 -8.16
CA TYR A 149 1.80 -3.38 -7.47
C TYR A 149 1.23 -4.38 -8.47
N ASN A 150 2.03 -5.39 -8.82
CA ASN A 150 1.62 -6.48 -9.70
C ASN A 150 2.29 -7.80 -9.27
N MET A 151 1.73 -8.92 -9.70
CA MET A 151 2.24 -10.26 -9.34
C MET A 151 3.66 -10.52 -9.87
N ARG A 152 4.07 -9.88 -10.97
CA ARG A 152 5.43 -10.05 -11.49
C ARG A 152 6.46 -9.44 -10.53
N ARG A 153 6.24 -8.21 -10.10
CA ARG A 153 7.08 -7.51 -9.10
C ARG A 153 7.06 -8.23 -7.77
N PHE A 154 5.92 -8.74 -7.33
CA PHE A 154 5.85 -9.58 -6.13
C PHE A 154 6.84 -10.74 -6.19
N TRP A 155 6.80 -11.55 -7.25
CA TRP A 155 7.72 -12.68 -7.40
C TRP A 155 9.18 -12.26 -7.56
N LEU A 156 9.46 -11.12 -8.20
CA LEU A 156 10.83 -10.58 -8.26
C LEU A 156 11.37 -10.29 -6.85
N TYR A 157 10.58 -9.64 -5.99
CA TYR A 157 10.98 -9.38 -4.59
C TYR A 157 11.15 -10.69 -3.80
N ILE A 158 10.33 -11.72 -4.07
CA ILE A 158 10.53 -13.03 -3.43
C ILE A 158 11.85 -13.66 -3.87
N VAL A 159 12.19 -13.62 -5.16
CA VAL A 159 13.46 -14.17 -5.68
C VAL A 159 14.65 -13.40 -5.12
N GLU A 160 14.58 -12.07 -5.07
CA GLU A 160 15.60 -11.23 -4.43
C GLU A 160 15.78 -11.63 -2.97
N ALA A 161 14.70 -11.78 -2.20
CA ALA A 161 14.76 -12.21 -0.79
C ALA A 161 15.43 -13.60 -0.62
N VAL A 162 15.19 -14.53 -1.54
CA VAL A 162 15.82 -15.86 -1.52
C VAL A 162 17.32 -15.77 -1.73
N ILE A 163 17.76 -14.96 -2.70
CA ILE A 163 19.17 -14.75 -3.02
C ILE A 163 19.86 -14.03 -1.86
N ASP A 164 19.28 -12.95 -1.36
CA ASP A 164 19.83 -12.17 -0.25
C ASP A 164 19.96 -13.02 1.02
N ALA A 165 18.94 -13.84 1.33
CA ALA A 165 18.99 -14.75 2.48
C ALA A 165 20.06 -15.83 2.33
N ALA A 166 20.25 -16.37 1.13
CA ALA A 166 21.30 -17.34 0.86
C ALA A 166 22.68 -16.69 1.03
N LEU A 167 22.90 -15.52 0.43
CA LEU A 167 24.16 -14.78 0.57
C LEU A 167 24.45 -14.45 2.04
N CYS A 168 23.47 -13.97 2.79
CA CYS A 168 23.63 -13.62 4.20
C CYS A 168 23.90 -14.83 5.11
N PHE A 169 23.45 -16.03 4.73
CA PHE A 169 23.64 -17.23 5.53
C PHE A 169 24.93 -17.99 5.18
N PHE A 170 25.28 -18.07 3.89
CA PHE A 170 26.40 -18.88 3.40
C PHE A 170 27.74 -18.15 3.32
N ILE A 171 27.76 -16.81 3.35
CA ILE A 171 28.96 -15.97 3.34
C ILE A 171 29.15 -15.36 4.72
#